data_AF-A0AAJ6G191-F1
#
_entry.id   AF-A0AAJ6G191-F1
#
_cell.length_a   1.000
_cell.length_b   1.000
_cell.length_c   1.000
_cell.angle_alpha   90.00
_cell.angle_beta   90.00
_cell.angle_gamma   90.00
#
_symmetry.space_group_name_H-M   'P 1'
#
loop_
_entity.id
_entity.type
_entity.pdbx_description
1 polymer ?
#
loop_
_entity_poly.entity_id
_entity_poly.type
_entity_poly.pdbx_seq_one_letter_code
_entity_poly.pdbx_strand_id
1 'polypeptide(L)'
;MSPRRPALLALALACLLPPGASAATPYRSPQQILDASPDSDWRTPDPANLLYMNLPTGRVIIELAPAFAPQHVANIQTLAHEHFWDGESIYRAQDNFVVQFGDADADDAAKAKPLGSAKRKLPAEFQRDSKGLTVSLLPDRDGWADQTGFVDGFPVGQDRKDGKTWLAHCYGALGAGRNNEEDSSIGAELYVVTGQSPRQLDRNITLVGRVLQGMELLSALPRGPAPMGFYTDPAQRTAIQSIQRASDVPAAQRPRLQVLRTDSRTFAEATEARRNRVDDFYKRPAGHIDLCNIPVPVR
;
A
#
# COMPACT_ATOMS: atom_id res chain seq x y z
N MET A 1 -16.45 -98.09 7.71
CA MET A 1 -17.44 -96.99 7.76
C MET A 1 -17.03 -96.03 8.86
N SER A 2 -16.59 -94.83 8.49
CA SER A 2 -16.28 -93.72 9.42
C SER A 2 -16.53 -92.41 8.67
N PRO A 3 -17.22 -91.42 9.27
CA PRO A 3 -17.79 -90.31 8.53
C PRO A 3 -16.79 -89.18 8.32
N ARG A 4 -16.77 -88.61 7.10
CA ARG A 4 -16.06 -87.38 6.76
C ARG A 4 -16.82 -86.18 7.34
N ARG A 5 -16.15 -85.37 8.18
CA ARG A 5 -16.64 -84.04 8.60
C ARG A 5 -16.27 -83.00 7.54
N PRO A 6 -17.19 -82.15 7.06
CA PRO A 6 -16.84 -81.03 6.19
C PRO A 6 -16.33 -79.87 7.06
N ALA A 7 -15.14 -79.36 6.75
CA ALA A 7 -14.62 -78.13 7.32
C ALA A 7 -15.28 -76.94 6.61
N LEU A 8 -16.03 -76.13 7.35
CA LEU A 8 -16.57 -74.86 6.89
C LEU A 8 -15.44 -73.82 6.87
N LEU A 9 -15.05 -73.37 5.66
CA LEU A 9 -14.24 -72.15 5.49
C LEU A 9 -15.13 -70.93 5.79
N ALA A 10 -14.85 -70.23 6.89
CA ALA A 10 -15.39 -68.90 7.14
C ALA A 10 -14.55 -67.87 6.38
N LEU A 11 -15.10 -67.31 5.30
CA LEU A 11 -14.52 -66.19 4.56
C LEU A 11 -14.73 -64.91 5.39
N ALA A 12 -13.69 -64.45 6.08
CA ALA A 12 -13.73 -63.16 6.78
C ALA A 12 -13.65 -62.03 5.74
N LEU A 13 -14.79 -61.37 5.52
CA LEU A 13 -14.90 -60.19 4.66
C LEU A 13 -14.26 -59.00 5.41
N ALA A 14 -13.00 -58.70 5.11
CA ALA A 14 -12.35 -57.49 5.60
C ALA A 14 -12.96 -56.27 4.91
N CYS A 15 -13.78 -55.51 5.62
CA CYS A 15 -14.26 -54.20 5.18
C CYS A 15 -13.08 -53.24 5.05
N LEU A 16 -12.58 -53.07 3.83
CA LEU A 16 -11.72 -51.97 3.43
C LEU A 16 -12.56 -50.67 3.48
N LEU A 17 -12.50 -49.95 4.60
CA LEU A 17 -12.93 -48.56 4.66
C LEU A 17 -11.98 -47.74 3.78
N PRO A 18 -12.47 -46.97 2.80
CA PRO A 18 -11.61 -46.07 2.03
C PRO A 18 -11.00 -45.03 2.97
N PRO A 19 -9.73 -44.60 2.75
CA PRO A 19 -9.13 -43.52 3.51
C PRO A 19 -10.04 -42.30 3.37
N GLY A 20 -10.44 -41.72 4.51
CA GLY A 20 -11.36 -40.60 4.57
C GLY A 20 -10.93 -39.51 3.62
N ALA A 21 -11.78 -39.22 2.63
CA ALA A 21 -11.64 -38.01 1.84
C ALA A 21 -11.67 -36.84 2.83
N SER A 22 -10.53 -36.17 3.00
CA SER A 22 -10.48 -34.89 3.70
C SER A 22 -11.48 -34.00 2.99
N ALA A 23 -12.63 -33.72 3.62
CA ALA A 23 -13.58 -32.76 3.09
C ALA A 23 -12.80 -31.47 2.83
N ALA A 24 -12.74 -31.05 1.56
CA ALA A 24 -12.07 -29.81 1.21
C ALA A 24 -12.71 -28.71 2.04
N THR A 25 -11.89 -27.97 2.79
CA THR A 25 -12.38 -26.85 3.61
C THR A 25 -13.16 -25.91 2.70
N PRO A 26 -14.41 -25.54 3.04
CA PRO A 26 -15.20 -24.64 2.22
C PRO A 26 -14.44 -23.34 1.96
N TYR A 27 -14.51 -22.84 0.72
CA TYR A 27 -13.93 -21.54 0.36
C TYR A 27 -14.49 -20.43 1.26
N ARG A 28 -13.61 -19.53 1.69
CA ARG A 28 -13.98 -18.29 2.39
C ARG A 28 -13.58 -17.11 1.52
N SER A 29 -14.50 -16.15 1.37
CA SER A 29 -14.18 -14.90 0.68
C SER A 29 -13.16 -14.08 1.50
N PRO A 30 -12.41 -13.17 0.85
CA PRO A 30 -11.53 -12.26 1.58
C PRO A 30 -12.25 -11.51 2.72
N GLN A 31 -13.50 -11.06 2.51
CA GLN A 31 -14.26 -10.37 3.55
C GLN A 31 -14.56 -11.28 4.75
N GLN A 32 -15.01 -12.51 4.50
CA GLN A 32 -15.25 -13.48 5.58
C GLN A 32 -13.98 -13.80 6.38
N ILE A 33 -12.82 -13.79 5.73
CA ILE A 33 -11.51 -13.96 6.38
C ILE A 33 -11.22 -12.77 7.30
N LEU A 34 -11.41 -11.55 6.80
CA LEU A 34 -11.20 -10.32 7.57
C LEU A 34 -12.17 -10.18 8.74
N ASP A 35 -13.45 -10.51 8.56
CA ASP A 35 -14.47 -10.44 9.62
C ASP A 35 -14.18 -11.37 10.79
N ALA A 36 -13.48 -12.49 10.55
CA ALA A 36 -13.09 -13.44 11.58
C ALA A 36 -11.66 -13.23 12.10
N SER A 37 -10.97 -12.18 11.66
CA SER A 37 -9.58 -11.94 12.03
C SER A 37 -9.46 -11.53 13.50
N PRO A 38 -8.47 -12.06 14.25
CA PRO A 38 -8.25 -11.65 15.63
C PRO A 38 -7.63 -10.26 15.68
N ASP A 39 -7.88 -9.51 16.75
CA ASP A 39 -7.32 -8.16 16.93
C ASP A 39 -5.78 -8.13 16.89
N SER A 40 -5.10 -9.24 17.24
CA SER A 40 -3.64 -9.39 17.17
C SER A 40 -3.06 -9.30 15.75
N ASP A 41 -3.90 -9.51 14.73
CA ASP A 41 -3.50 -9.43 13.33
C ASP A 41 -3.54 -7.98 12.82
N TRP A 42 -3.98 -7.03 13.64
CA TRP A 42 -4.08 -5.62 13.29
C TRP A 42 -3.06 -4.80 14.09
N ARG A 43 -2.38 -3.87 13.42
CA ARG A 43 -1.49 -2.89 14.04
C ARG A 43 -2.12 -1.50 14.02
N THR A 44 -1.86 -0.72 15.06
CA THR A 44 -2.19 0.71 15.07
C THR A 44 -0.98 1.47 14.51
N PRO A 45 -1.11 2.22 13.41
CA PRO A 45 0.00 3.05 12.93
C PRO A 45 0.41 4.11 13.95
N ASP A 46 1.70 4.43 14.00
CA ASP A 46 2.22 5.50 14.85
C ASP A 46 1.64 6.86 14.40
N PRO A 47 0.94 7.62 15.27
CA PRO A 47 0.42 8.94 14.93
C PRO A 47 1.47 9.95 14.44
N ALA A 48 2.75 9.79 14.80
CA ALA A 48 3.82 10.63 14.28
C ALA A 48 4.09 10.38 12.78
N ASN A 49 3.76 9.18 12.29
CA ASN A 49 3.91 8.78 10.90
C ASN A 49 2.59 8.84 10.13
N LEU A 50 1.56 9.47 10.68
CA LEU A 50 0.31 9.71 9.97
C LEU A 50 0.16 11.18 9.61
N LEU A 51 -0.20 11.46 8.35
CA LEU A 51 -0.66 12.77 7.92
C LEU A 51 -2.19 12.75 7.74
N TYR A 52 -2.84 13.81 8.22
CA TYR A 52 -4.24 14.11 7.91
C TYR A 52 -4.28 15.27 6.94
N MET A 53 -4.61 14.97 5.68
CA MET A 53 -4.91 15.96 4.66
C MET A 53 -6.42 16.22 4.69
N ASN A 54 -6.81 17.42 5.11
CA ASN A 54 -8.20 17.86 5.10
C ASN A 54 -8.47 18.58 3.77
N LEU A 55 -9.40 18.03 2.99
CA LEU A 55 -9.95 18.61 1.78
C LEU A 55 -11.39 19.07 2.06
N PRO A 56 -11.96 19.99 1.25
CA PRO A 56 -13.36 20.38 1.39
C PRO A 56 -14.35 19.20 1.33
N THR A 57 -13.97 18.12 0.65
CA THR A 57 -14.78 16.91 0.44
C THR A 57 -14.57 15.83 1.49
N GLY A 58 -13.59 15.98 2.39
CA GLY A 58 -13.30 14.98 3.42
C GLY A 58 -11.82 14.90 3.78
N ARG A 59 -11.47 13.88 4.57
CA ARG A 59 -10.10 13.66 5.04
C ARG A 59 -9.45 12.48 4.34
N VAL A 60 -8.22 12.71 3.86
CA VAL A 60 -7.31 11.64 3.44
C VAL A 60 -6.34 11.36 4.59
N ILE A 61 -6.17 10.08 4.93
CA ILE A 61 -5.21 9.63 5.95
C ILE A 61 -4.07 8.92 5.23
N ILE A 62 -2.85 9.39 5.44
CA ILE A 62 -1.63 8.91 4.79
C ILE A 62 -0.67 8.39 5.84
N GLU A 63 -0.11 7.20 5.63
CA GLU A 63 0.94 6.60 6.43
C GLU A 63 2.30 6.81 5.78
N LEU A 64 3.25 7.40 6.51
CA LEU A 64 4.62 7.64 6.09
C LEU A 64 5.49 6.40 6.34
N ALA A 65 6.53 6.25 5.52
CA ALA A 65 7.42 5.08 5.50
C ALA A 65 8.86 5.45 5.95
N PRO A 66 9.10 5.81 7.23
CA PRO A 66 10.42 6.22 7.69
C PRO A 66 11.47 5.10 7.60
N ALA A 67 11.03 3.84 7.54
CA ALA A 67 11.92 2.73 7.27
C ALA A 67 12.53 2.79 5.86
N PHE A 68 11.89 3.43 4.88
CA PHE A 68 12.40 3.48 3.50
C PHE A 68 12.99 4.84 3.14
N ALA A 69 12.38 5.92 3.60
CA ALA A 69 12.80 7.28 3.29
C ALA A 69 12.90 8.15 4.56
N PRO A 70 13.80 7.80 5.52
CA PRO A 70 13.86 8.48 6.81
C PRO A 70 14.12 9.98 6.71
N GLN A 71 14.95 10.44 5.75
CA GLN A 71 15.25 11.87 5.62
C GLN A 71 14.09 12.65 5.01
N HIS A 72 13.42 12.10 3.99
CA HIS A 72 12.21 12.71 3.44
C HIS A 72 11.06 12.71 4.44
N VAL A 73 10.83 11.60 5.15
CA VAL A 73 9.76 11.51 6.16
C VAL A 73 9.99 12.52 7.28
N ALA A 74 11.22 12.67 7.77
CA ALA A 74 11.54 13.69 8.77
C ALA A 74 11.27 15.11 8.23
N ASN A 75 11.62 15.39 6.96
CA ASN A 75 11.37 16.70 6.36
C ASN A 75 9.87 16.98 6.16
N ILE A 76 9.11 15.97 5.71
CA ILE A 76 7.66 16.03 5.56
C ILE A 76 6.98 16.26 6.90
N GLN A 77 7.46 15.62 7.96
CA GLN A 77 6.96 15.84 9.32
C GLN A 77 7.20 17.29 9.78
N THR A 78 8.36 17.88 9.45
CA THR A 78 8.62 19.31 9.70
C THR A 78 7.68 20.19 8.90
N LEU A 79 7.54 19.97 7.60
CA LEU A 79 6.63 20.73 6.73
C LEU A 79 5.17 20.66 7.19
N ALA A 80 4.71 19.49 7.64
CA ALA A 80 3.36 19.31 8.19
C ALA A 80 3.19 20.02 9.54
N HIS A 81 4.21 19.98 10.40
CA HIS A 81 4.18 20.69 11.67
C HIS A 81 4.16 22.21 11.50
N GLU A 82 4.84 22.70 10.46
CA GLU A 82 4.92 24.12 10.11
C GLU A 82 3.85 24.55 9.10
N HIS A 83 2.83 23.71 8.86
CA HIS A 83 1.66 24.05 8.04
C HIS A 83 1.99 24.45 6.59
N PHE A 84 3.06 23.90 6.01
CA PHE A 84 3.51 24.25 4.66
C PHE A 84 2.43 24.06 3.60
N TRP A 85 1.61 23.01 3.70
CA TRP A 85 0.56 22.72 2.70
C TRP A 85 -0.77 23.42 2.95
N ASP A 86 -0.92 24.14 4.07
CA ASP A 86 -2.18 24.81 4.40
C ASP A 86 -2.42 25.96 3.42
N GLY A 87 -3.55 25.92 2.72
CA GLY A 87 -3.90 26.87 1.65
C GLY A 87 -3.32 26.51 0.27
N GLU A 88 -2.48 25.47 0.18
CA GLU A 88 -1.99 24.96 -1.10
C GLU A 88 -3.08 24.19 -1.86
N SER A 89 -2.72 23.51 -2.94
CA SER A 89 -3.68 22.79 -3.75
C SER A 89 -3.14 21.51 -4.38
N ILE A 90 -4.08 20.65 -4.78
CA ILE A 90 -3.83 19.62 -5.77
C ILE A 90 -3.83 20.32 -7.13
N TYR A 91 -2.65 20.65 -7.63
CA TYR A 91 -2.46 21.48 -8.82
C TYR A 91 -2.34 20.66 -10.11
N ARG A 92 -2.20 19.34 -10.00
CA ARG A 92 -2.09 18.42 -11.13
C ARG A 92 -2.85 17.12 -10.84
N ALA A 93 -3.70 16.71 -11.78
CA ALA A 93 -4.38 15.42 -11.80
C ALA A 93 -4.23 14.79 -13.18
N GLN A 94 -3.37 13.80 -13.29
CA GLN A 94 -3.18 13.03 -14.52
C GLN A 94 -3.96 11.73 -14.44
N ASP A 95 -4.87 11.56 -15.39
CA ASP A 95 -5.71 10.38 -15.49
C ASP A 95 -4.86 9.09 -15.55
N ASN A 96 -5.34 8.08 -14.81
CA ASN A 96 -4.73 6.77 -14.68
C ASN A 96 -3.23 6.78 -14.29
N PHE A 97 -2.76 7.81 -13.57
CA PHE A 97 -1.37 7.96 -13.17
C PHE A 97 -1.25 8.49 -11.74
N VAL A 98 -1.24 9.82 -11.55
CA VAL A 98 -1.06 10.46 -10.24
C VAL A 98 -1.88 11.73 -10.10
N VAL A 99 -2.22 12.07 -8.86
CA VAL A 99 -2.48 13.46 -8.46
C VAL A 99 -1.27 13.99 -7.72
N GLN A 100 -0.93 15.26 -7.94
CA GLN A 100 0.23 15.92 -7.34
C GLN A 100 -0.20 17.23 -6.67
N PHE A 101 0.39 17.48 -5.52
CA PHE A 101 0.07 18.58 -4.63
C PHE A 101 1.32 19.13 -3.94
N GLY A 102 1.21 20.35 -3.43
CA GLY A 102 2.35 21.14 -2.98
C GLY A 102 2.15 22.60 -3.38
N ASP A 103 3.24 23.35 -3.38
CA ASP A 103 3.26 24.72 -3.87
C ASP A 103 3.24 24.74 -5.41
N ALA A 104 2.15 25.25 -5.98
CA ALA A 104 1.98 25.34 -7.43
C ALA A 104 2.88 26.40 -8.08
N ASP A 105 3.46 27.30 -7.28
CA ASP A 105 4.37 28.36 -7.70
C ASP A 105 5.83 28.06 -7.31
N ALA A 106 6.15 26.83 -6.90
CA ALA A 106 7.49 26.43 -6.43
C ALA A 106 8.64 26.73 -7.41
N ASP A 107 8.35 26.71 -8.72
CA ASP A 107 9.33 27.01 -9.77
C ASP A 107 9.60 28.53 -9.93
N ASP A 108 8.74 29.38 -9.37
CA ASP A 108 8.91 30.83 -9.32
C ASP A 108 9.46 31.23 -7.94
N ALA A 109 10.78 31.40 -7.85
CA ALA A 109 11.45 31.70 -6.59
C ALA A 109 10.94 32.97 -5.87
N ALA A 110 10.28 33.90 -6.59
CA ALA A 110 9.69 35.10 -5.99
C ALA A 110 8.32 34.84 -5.33
N LYS A 111 7.67 33.72 -5.67
CA LYS A 111 6.36 33.32 -5.15
C LYS A 111 6.40 32.08 -4.27
N ALA A 112 7.45 31.26 -4.44
CA ALA A 112 7.62 30.02 -3.72
C ALA A 112 7.46 30.21 -2.21
N LYS A 113 6.64 29.36 -1.60
CA LYS A 113 6.32 29.43 -0.18
C LYS A 113 7.57 29.15 0.66
N PRO A 114 7.80 29.89 1.75
CA PRO A 114 8.91 29.63 2.65
C PRO A 114 8.81 28.21 3.24
N LEU A 115 9.90 27.46 3.12
CA LEU A 115 10.02 26.10 3.67
C LEU A 115 10.20 26.05 5.22
N GLY A 116 10.18 27.21 5.87
CA GLY A 116 10.43 27.32 7.31
C GLY A 116 11.77 26.69 7.73
N SER A 117 11.73 25.76 8.70
CA SER A 117 12.92 25.05 9.19
C SER A 117 13.23 23.75 8.43
N ALA A 118 12.42 23.39 7.42
CA ALA A 118 12.66 22.21 6.60
C ALA A 118 13.99 22.32 5.83
N LYS A 119 14.63 21.17 5.65
CA LYS A 119 15.86 21.05 4.85
C LYS A 119 15.56 21.36 3.39
N ARG A 120 16.50 22.08 2.76
CA ARG A 120 16.47 22.43 1.33
C ARG A 120 17.22 21.44 0.45
N LYS A 121 17.82 20.41 1.04
CA LYS A 121 18.56 19.37 0.34
C LYS A 121 18.43 18.06 1.10
N LEU A 122 18.06 17.00 0.39
CA LEU A 122 17.95 15.64 0.88
C LEU A 122 18.63 14.70 -0.12
N PRO A 123 19.23 13.59 0.31
CA PRO A 123 19.71 12.58 -0.63
C PRO A 123 18.53 11.84 -1.28
N ALA A 124 18.74 11.27 -2.46
CA ALA A 124 17.80 10.31 -3.03
C ALA A 124 17.63 9.08 -2.11
N GLU A 125 16.38 8.71 -1.82
CA GLU A 125 16.03 7.55 -0.96
C GLU A 125 15.22 6.52 -1.77
N PHE A 126 15.68 6.22 -2.99
CA PHE A 126 14.94 5.38 -3.95
C PHE A 126 14.87 3.89 -3.55
N GLN A 127 15.78 3.45 -2.69
CA GLN A 127 15.93 2.08 -2.22
C GLN A 127 16.80 2.06 -0.96
N ARG A 128 16.78 0.94 -0.23
CA ARG A 128 17.69 0.71 0.92
C ARG A 128 18.22 -0.72 0.93
N ASP A 129 19.18 -0.98 1.82
CA ASP A 129 19.62 -2.33 2.11
C ASP A 129 18.47 -3.17 2.69
N SER A 130 18.34 -4.40 2.19
CA SER A 130 17.36 -5.39 2.66
C SER A 130 17.63 -5.86 4.09
N LYS A 131 18.86 -5.68 4.59
CA LYS A 131 19.25 -6.11 5.93
C LYS A 131 18.37 -5.43 6.98
N GLY A 132 17.77 -6.25 7.85
CA GLY A 132 16.89 -5.81 8.92
C GLY A 132 15.43 -5.58 8.51
N LEU A 133 15.06 -5.87 7.26
CA LEU A 133 13.66 -5.90 6.83
C LEU A 133 13.10 -7.31 6.95
N THR A 134 11.90 -7.43 7.52
CA THR A 134 11.11 -8.66 7.47
C THR A 134 10.10 -8.54 6.33
N VAL A 135 10.39 -9.19 5.20
CA VAL A 135 9.53 -9.15 4.02
C VAL A 135 8.56 -10.33 4.05
N SER A 136 7.26 -10.01 4.02
CA SER A 136 6.19 -10.98 3.79
C SER A 136 6.11 -11.26 2.29
N LEU A 137 6.86 -12.27 1.83
CA LEU A 137 7.03 -12.58 0.41
C LEU A 137 5.76 -13.11 -0.23
N LEU A 138 5.53 -12.72 -1.48
CA LEU A 138 4.50 -13.29 -2.33
C LEU A 138 5.08 -14.48 -3.15
N PRO A 139 4.26 -15.49 -3.45
CA PRO A 139 4.70 -16.65 -4.22
C PRO A 139 4.80 -16.38 -5.72
N ASP A 140 4.11 -15.34 -6.20
CA ASP A 140 3.98 -15.04 -7.62
C ASP A 140 5.18 -14.26 -8.16
N ARG A 141 5.50 -14.52 -9.43
CA ARG A 141 6.52 -13.77 -10.15
C ARG A 141 6.02 -12.35 -10.44
N ASP A 142 6.94 -11.40 -10.43
CA ASP A 142 6.69 -10.00 -10.78
C ASP A 142 7.55 -9.60 -11.98
N GLY A 143 7.07 -8.65 -12.78
CA GLY A 143 7.80 -8.16 -13.97
C GLY A 143 8.88 -7.13 -13.67
N TRP A 144 8.95 -6.61 -12.44
CA TRP A 144 9.78 -5.46 -12.05
C TRP A 144 10.85 -5.81 -11.01
N ALA A 145 10.69 -6.91 -10.28
CA ALA A 145 11.60 -7.32 -9.21
C ALA A 145 11.82 -8.84 -9.18
N ASP A 146 12.97 -9.28 -8.65
CA ASP A 146 13.25 -10.70 -8.40
C ASP A 146 12.23 -11.33 -7.44
N GLN A 147 11.84 -10.54 -6.43
CA GLN A 147 10.85 -10.90 -5.42
C GLN A 147 10.01 -9.68 -5.06
N THR A 148 8.75 -9.94 -4.71
CA THR A 148 7.84 -8.92 -4.20
C THR A 148 7.19 -9.39 -2.91
N GLY A 149 6.69 -8.42 -2.15
CA GLY A 149 6.06 -8.70 -0.87
C GLY A 149 5.66 -7.44 -0.15
N PHE A 150 5.55 -7.55 1.17
CA PHE A 150 5.19 -6.44 2.03
C PHE A 150 6.14 -6.30 3.22
N VAL A 151 6.47 -5.07 3.57
CA VAL A 151 7.13 -4.71 4.83
C VAL A 151 6.20 -3.79 5.59
N ASP A 152 5.71 -4.22 6.75
CA ASP A 152 4.78 -3.45 7.59
C ASP A 152 3.59 -2.84 6.82
N GLY A 153 3.00 -3.58 5.88
CA GLY A 153 1.87 -3.06 5.07
C GLY A 153 2.27 -2.24 3.83
N PHE A 154 3.55 -2.01 3.60
CA PHE A 154 4.03 -1.34 2.39
C PHE A 154 4.43 -2.35 1.31
N PRO A 155 3.93 -2.23 0.07
CA PRO A 155 4.33 -3.09 -1.04
C PRO A 155 5.78 -2.81 -1.42
N VAL A 156 6.58 -3.88 -1.58
CA VAL A 156 8.00 -3.78 -1.88
C VAL A 156 8.41 -4.67 -3.03
N GLY A 157 9.39 -4.19 -3.80
CA GLY A 157 10.25 -5.01 -4.65
C GLY A 157 11.58 -5.26 -3.97
N GLN A 158 12.15 -6.44 -4.20
CA GLN A 158 13.46 -6.82 -3.69
C GLN A 158 14.30 -7.44 -4.82
N ASP A 159 15.55 -7.01 -4.90
CA ASP A 159 16.59 -7.64 -5.70
C ASP A 159 17.49 -8.44 -4.75
N ARG A 160 17.52 -9.77 -4.92
CA ARG A 160 18.27 -10.65 -4.03
C ARG A 160 19.77 -10.57 -4.28
N LYS A 161 20.17 -10.33 -5.52
CA LYS A 161 21.57 -10.29 -5.92
C LYS A 161 22.25 -9.04 -5.37
N ASP A 162 21.55 -7.91 -5.45
CA ASP A 162 22.06 -6.63 -4.97
C ASP A 162 21.77 -6.38 -3.48
N GLY A 163 20.92 -7.21 -2.87
CA GLY A 163 20.52 -7.08 -1.47
C GLY A 163 19.77 -5.77 -1.20
N LYS A 164 19.00 -5.30 -2.19
CA LYS A 164 18.26 -4.03 -2.13
C LYS A 164 16.76 -4.28 -2.08
N THR A 165 16.07 -3.44 -1.31
CA THR A 165 14.61 -3.41 -1.25
C THR A 165 14.13 -1.97 -1.46
N TRP A 166 13.04 -1.81 -2.20
CA TRP A 166 12.41 -0.51 -2.46
C TRP A 166 10.89 -0.63 -2.32
N LEU A 167 10.25 0.50 -2.05
CA LEU A 167 8.79 0.60 -2.12
C LEU A 167 8.34 0.54 -3.58
N ALA A 168 7.27 -0.20 -3.86
CA ALA A 168 6.67 -0.31 -5.19
C ALA A 168 5.64 0.80 -5.43
N HIS A 169 5.65 1.41 -6.62
CA HIS A 169 4.66 2.41 -7.06
C HIS A 169 3.28 1.79 -7.34
N CYS A 170 2.67 1.19 -6.31
CA CYS A 170 1.31 0.68 -6.36
C CYS A 170 0.27 1.79 -6.21
N TYR A 171 -0.98 1.49 -6.55
CA TYR A 171 -2.11 2.39 -6.29
C TYR A 171 -2.15 2.84 -4.83
N GLY A 172 -2.31 4.15 -4.60
CA GLY A 172 -2.28 4.75 -3.27
C GLY A 172 -0.89 5.02 -2.68
N ALA A 173 0.21 4.66 -3.38
CA ALA A 173 1.55 5.03 -2.93
C ALA A 173 1.75 6.55 -2.98
N LEU A 174 2.40 7.10 -1.94
CA LEU A 174 2.79 8.51 -1.83
C LEU A 174 4.26 8.65 -2.22
N GLY A 175 4.55 9.43 -3.25
CA GLY A 175 5.91 9.76 -3.70
C GLY A 175 6.26 11.23 -3.55
N ALA A 176 7.56 11.49 -3.46
CA ALA A 176 8.11 12.84 -3.44
C ALA A 176 8.55 13.24 -4.85
N GLY A 177 7.91 14.27 -5.39
CA GLY A 177 8.26 14.85 -6.68
C GLY A 177 9.70 15.34 -6.69
N ARG A 178 10.32 15.30 -7.88
CA ARG A 178 11.69 15.77 -8.09
C ARG A 178 11.84 16.37 -9.48
N ASN A 179 12.86 17.20 -9.63
CA ASN A 179 13.38 17.62 -10.92
C ASN A 179 14.36 16.57 -11.47
N ASN A 180 15.18 16.95 -12.45
CA ASN A 180 16.07 16.01 -13.14
C ASN A 180 17.10 15.35 -12.23
N GLU A 181 17.76 16.14 -11.36
CA GLU A 181 18.76 15.63 -10.42
C GLU A 181 18.11 14.68 -9.41
N GLU A 182 18.80 13.58 -9.10
CA GLU A 182 18.27 12.51 -8.23
C GLU A 182 17.93 13.02 -6.82
N ASP A 183 18.68 14.01 -6.33
CA ASP A 183 18.61 14.58 -4.99
C ASP A 183 17.97 15.99 -5.00
N SER A 184 17.13 16.25 -6.00
CA SER A 184 16.38 17.52 -6.10
C SER A 184 15.07 17.55 -5.32
N SER A 185 14.59 16.39 -4.83
CA SER A 185 13.41 16.36 -3.98
C SER A 185 13.72 16.84 -2.57
N ILE A 186 12.78 17.60 -2.00
CA ILE A 186 12.76 17.97 -0.58
C ILE A 186 11.49 17.48 0.13
N GLY A 187 10.63 16.76 -0.58
CA GLY A 187 9.35 16.28 -0.03
C GLY A 187 8.28 17.36 0.18
N ALA A 188 8.40 18.52 -0.47
CA ALA A 188 7.37 19.57 -0.45
C ALA A 188 6.30 19.37 -1.53
N GLU A 189 6.71 18.87 -2.69
CA GLU A 189 5.86 18.49 -3.81
C GLU A 189 5.64 16.98 -3.74
N LEU A 190 4.42 16.56 -3.43
CA LEU A 190 4.08 15.15 -3.23
C LEU A 190 3.05 14.70 -4.26
N TYR A 191 3.03 13.41 -4.56
CA TYR A 191 2.03 12.83 -5.44
C TYR A 191 1.50 11.51 -4.89
N VAL A 192 0.25 11.20 -5.21
CA VAL A 192 -0.36 9.90 -4.92
C VAL A 192 -0.68 9.21 -6.24
N VAL A 193 -0.31 7.93 -6.35
CA VAL A 193 -0.69 7.08 -7.48
C VAL A 193 -2.20 6.82 -7.46
N THR A 194 -2.91 7.31 -8.47
CA THR A 194 -4.39 7.26 -8.58
C THR A 194 -4.89 6.34 -9.69
N GLY A 195 -4.01 5.58 -10.34
CA GLY A 195 -4.38 4.65 -11.41
C GLY A 195 -3.44 3.47 -11.56
N GLN A 196 -3.23 3.05 -12.80
CA GLN A 196 -2.33 1.96 -13.16
C GLN A 196 -0.96 2.21 -12.55
N SER A 197 -0.45 1.20 -11.84
CA SER A 197 0.78 1.29 -11.05
C SER A 197 1.99 1.60 -11.94
N PRO A 198 2.58 2.80 -11.86
CA PRO A 198 3.67 3.21 -12.73
C PRO A 198 5.01 2.67 -12.21
N ARG A 199 5.12 1.35 -12.19
CA ARG A 199 6.25 0.61 -11.62
C ARG A 199 7.58 0.87 -12.34
N GLN A 200 7.57 1.50 -13.52
CA GLN A 200 8.79 2.06 -14.14
C GLN A 200 9.45 3.17 -13.32
N LEU A 201 8.73 3.76 -12.35
CA LEU A 201 9.27 4.75 -11.43
C LEU A 201 9.96 4.12 -10.21
N ASP A 202 9.79 2.81 -10.00
CA ASP A 202 10.52 2.08 -8.96
C ASP A 202 12.02 2.35 -9.10
N ARG A 203 12.68 2.58 -7.95
CA ARG A 203 14.12 2.91 -7.87
C ARG A 203 14.55 4.21 -8.58
N ASN A 204 13.61 5.02 -9.06
CA ASN A 204 13.88 6.29 -9.74
C ASN A 204 13.29 7.51 -9.01
N ILE A 205 12.34 7.29 -8.10
CA ILE A 205 11.71 8.34 -7.28
C ILE A 205 11.56 7.81 -5.84
N THR A 206 11.75 8.70 -4.87
CA THR A 206 11.56 8.39 -3.44
C THR A 206 10.07 8.24 -3.16
N LEU A 207 9.64 7.04 -2.80
CA LEU A 207 8.35 6.84 -2.15
C LEU A 207 8.48 7.08 -0.64
N VAL A 208 7.52 7.79 -0.09
CA VAL A 208 7.56 8.28 1.30
C VAL A 208 6.38 7.78 2.13
N GLY A 209 5.41 7.10 1.54
CA GLY A 209 4.24 6.62 2.26
C GLY A 209 3.18 5.97 1.38
N ARG A 210 1.96 5.86 1.93
CA ARG A 210 0.76 5.38 1.23
C ARG A 210 -0.52 5.93 1.85
N VAL A 211 -1.59 6.04 1.06
CA VAL A 211 -2.93 6.35 1.55
C VAL A 211 -3.53 5.14 2.26
N LEU A 212 -4.05 5.36 3.47
CA LEU A 212 -4.81 4.35 4.23
C LEU A 212 -6.32 4.52 4.09
N GLN A 213 -6.80 5.77 3.96
CA GLN A 213 -8.21 6.10 3.87
C GLN A 213 -8.40 7.39 3.05
N GLY A 214 -9.52 7.52 2.34
CA GLY A 214 -9.87 8.72 1.57
C GLY A 214 -9.29 8.71 0.16
N MET A 215 -8.93 7.54 -0.37
CA MET A 215 -8.33 7.43 -1.70
C MET A 215 -9.31 7.88 -2.80
N GLU A 216 -10.61 7.67 -2.59
CA GLU A 216 -11.69 8.13 -3.45
C GLU A 216 -11.73 9.65 -3.61
N LEU A 217 -11.28 10.39 -2.60
CA LEU A 217 -11.20 11.86 -2.63
C LEU A 217 -10.08 12.35 -3.56
N LEU A 218 -9.11 11.48 -3.87
CA LEU A 218 -7.98 11.77 -4.75
C LEU A 218 -8.20 11.19 -6.15
N SER A 219 -8.62 9.94 -6.26
CA SER A 219 -8.74 9.25 -7.55
C SER A 219 -9.93 9.71 -8.39
N ALA A 220 -10.93 10.36 -7.78
CA ALA A 220 -12.11 10.85 -8.49
C ALA A 220 -11.98 12.31 -8.97
N LEU A 221 -10.82 12.95 -8.78
CA LEU A 221 -10.62 14.34 -9.19
C LEU A 221 -10.69 14.48 -10.73
N PRO A 222 -11.33 15.54 -11.25
CA PRO A 222 -11.36 15.80 -12.69
C PRO A 222 -9.93 15.92 -13.25
N ARG A 223 -9.64 15.26 -14.36
CA ARG A 223 -8.32 15.37 -15.02
C ARG A 223 -7.99 16.83 -15.36
N GLY A 224 -6.75 17.25 -15.13
CA GLY A 224 -6.27 18.55 -15.58
C GLY A 224 -6.21 18.65 -17.12
N PRO A 225 -6.66 19.76 -17.72
CA PRO A 225 -6.82 19.88 -19.17
C PRO A 225 -5.49 20.04 -19.93
N ALA A 226 -4.41 20.46 -19.26
CA ALA A 226 -3.10 20.67 -19.88
C ALA A 226 -2.26 19.38 -19.99
N PRO A 227 -1.17 19.38 -20.78
CA PRO A 227 -0.21 18.28 -20.82
C PRO A 227 0.21 17.85 -19.41
N MET A 228 0.42 16.54 -19.23
CA MET A 228 0.73 15.93 -17.92
C MET A 228 -0.32 16.16 -16.82
N GLY A 229 -1.52 16.65 -17.14
CA GLY A 229 -2.64 16.76 -16.20
C GLY A 229 -2.59 18.00 -15.30
N PHE A 230 -1.86 19.06 -15.67
CA PHE A 230 -1.88 20.32 -14.91
C PHE A 230 -3.22 21.05 -15.05
N TYR A 231 -3.65 21.73 -13.99
CA TYR A 231 -4.74 22.70 -14.05
C TYR A 231 -4.21 24.07 -14.44
N THR A 232 -4.69 24.61 -15.55
CA THR A 232 -4.34 25.96 -16.03
C THR A 232 -5.14 27.05 -15.34
N ASP A 233 -6.38 26.75 -14.95
CA ASP A 233 -7.22 27.65 -14.16
C ASP A 233 -7.09 27.28 -12.67
N PRO A 234 -6.57 28.18 -11.81
CA PRO A 234 -6.48 27.95 -10.37
C PRO A 234 -7.83 27.57 -9.72
N ALA A 235 -8.96 28.01 -10.27
CA ALA A 235 -10.29 27.67 -9.74
C ALA A 235 -10.65 26.18 -9.89
N GLN A 236 -9.94 25.44 -10.75
CA GLN A 236 -10.11 24.00 -10.92
C GLN A 236 -9.31 23.18 -9.89
N ARG A 237 -8.34 23.81 -9.21
CA ARG A 237 -7.48 23.11 -8.25
C ARG A 237 -8.26 22.83 -6.98
N THR A 238 -8.09 21.63 -6.42
CA THR A 238 -8.69 21.30 -5.13
C THR A 238 -7.83 21.90 -4.02
N ALA A 239 -8.39 22.85 -3.26
CA ALA A 239 -7.71 23.46 -2.14
C ALA A 239 -7.44 22.44 -1.02
N ILE A 240 -6.26 22.53 -0.42
CA ILE A 240 -5.86 21.79 0.77
C ILE A 240 -6.14 22.70 1.96
N GLN A 241 -7.13 22.33 2.76
CA GLN A 241 -7.48 23.10 3.96
C GLN A 241 -6.37 23.01 5.00
N SER A 242 -5.83 21.81 5.18
CA SER A 242 -4.62 21.61 5.98
C SER A 242 -3.95 20.27 5.69
N ILE A 243 -2.65 20.17 5.95
CA ILE A 243 -1.96 18.88 6.17
C ILE A 243 -1.20 18.95 7.48
N GLN A 244 -1.58 18.10 8.43
CA GLN A 244 -0.96 18.04 9.75
C GLN A 244 -0.64 16.61 10.16
N ARG A 245 0.32 16.44 11.08
CA ARG A 245 0.60 15.14 11.68
C ARG A 245 -0.55 14.74 12.60
N ALA A 246 -0.91 13.46 12.62
CA ALA A 246 -1.91 12.97 13.57
C ALA A 246 -1.46 13.15 15.03
N SER A 247 -0.15 13.11 15.30
CA SER A 247 0.43 13.41 16.62
C SER A 247 0.10 14.81 17.14
N ASP A 248 -0.15 15.77 16.25
CA ASP A 248 -0.45 17.16 16.61
C ASP A 248 -1.96 17.37 16.86
N VAL A 249 -2.79 16.38 16.52
CA VAL A 249 -4.24 16.36 16.80
C VAL A 249 -4.48 15.77 18.19
N PRO A 250 -5.38 16.30 19.03
CA PRO A 250 -5.72 15.68 20.32
C PRO A 250 -6.16 14.23 20.17
N ALA A 251 -5.70 13.34 21.06
CA ALA A 251 -5.95 11.90 20.96
C ALA A 251 -7.45 11.53 20.83
N ALA A 252 -8.32 12.29 21.49
CA ALA A 252 -9.78 12.10 21.41
C ALA A 252 -10.39 12.39 20.03
N GLN A 253 -9.68 13.11 19.16
CA GLN A 253 -10.13 13.49 17.81
C GLN A 253 -9.47 12.62 16.71
N ARG A 254 -8.59 11.70 17.08
CA ARG A 254 -7.92 10.81 16.13
C ARG A 254 -8.83 9.61 15.81
N PRO A 255 -9.09 9.28 14.54
CA PRO A 255 -9.75 8.03 14.19
C PRO A 255 -8.98 6.83 14.76
N ARG A 256 -9.72 5.80 15.21
CA ARG A 256 -9.15 4.55 15.72
C ARG A 256 -8.79 3.62 14.55
N LEU A 257 -7.82 4.06 13.76
CA LEU A 257 -7.40 3.37 12.56
C LEU A 257 -6.49 2.18 12.90
N GLN A 258 -6.77 1.03 12.31
CA GLN A 258 -5.88 -0.12 12.35
C GLN A 258 -5.60 -0.65 10.95
N VAL A 259 -4.41 -1.18 10.74
CA VAL A 259 -3.94 -1.75 9.48
C VAL A 259 -3.70 -3.24 9.69
N LEU A 260 -4.18 -4.09 8.79
CA LEU A 260 -3.90 -5.52 8.86
C LEU A 260 -2.38 -5.75 8.68
N ARG A 261 -1.79 -6.50 9.60
CA ARG A 261 -0.38 -6.86 9.54
C ARG A 261 -0.15 -7.82 8.38
N THR A 262 0.80 -7.49 7.51
CA THR A 262 1.09 -8.30 6.33
C THR A 262 1.87 -9.58 6.63
N ASP A 263 2.42 -9.71 7.84
CA ASP A 263 3.03 -10.94 8.36
C ASP A 263 2.01 -11.87 9.05
N SER A 264 0.73 -11.47 9.12
CA SER A 264 -0.33 -12.26 9.73
C SER A 264 -0.82 -13.41 8.84
N ARG A 265 -1.34 -14.44 9.49
CA ARG A 265 -2.06 -15.51 8.80
C ARG A 265 -3.32 -14.99 8.09
N THR A 266 -4.06 -14.06 8.70
CA THR A 266 -5.23 -13.43 8.08
C THR A 266 -4.86 -12.79 6.74
N PHE A 267 -3.76 -12.04 6.67
CA PHE A 267 -3.34 -11.41 5.42
C PHE A 267 -2.98 -12.44 4.33
N ALA A 268 -2.25 -13.50 4.70
CA ALA A 268 -1.90 -14.58 3.77
C ALA A 268 -3.16 -15.29 3.22
N GLU A 269 -4.11 -15.62 4.09
CA GLU A 269 -5.37 -16.26 3.70
C GLU A 269 -6.24 -15.34 2.83
N ALA A 270 -6.37 -14.06 3.18
CA ALA A 270 -7.13 -13.09 2.39
C ALA A 270 -6.49 -12.84 1.01
N THR A 271 -5.17 -12.81 0.95
CA THR A 271 -4.40 -12.70 -0.29
C THR A 271 -4.62 -13.93 -1.18
N GLU A 272 -4.52 -15.14 -0.63
CA GLU A 272 -4.77 -16.38 -1.38
C GLU A 272 -6.22 -16.47 -1.86
N ALA A 273 -7.19 -16.10 -1.01
CA ALA A 273 -8.60 -16.07 -1.40
C ALA A 273 -8.89 -15.04 -2.51
N ARG A 274 -8.09 -13.96 -2.61
CA ARG A 274 -8.16 -12.99 -3.72
C ARG A 274 -7.45 -13.51 -4.96
N ARG A 275 -6.29 -14.15 -4.80
CA ARG A 275 -5.49 -14.76 -5.87
C ARG A 275 -6.26 -15.87 -6.59
N ASN A 276 -6.97 -16.69 -5.82
CA ASN A 276 -7.73 -17.83 -6.32
C ASN A 276 -9.15 -17.80 -5.77
N ARG A 277 -10.00 -16.95 -6.37
CA ARG A 277 -11.43 -17.01 -6.13
C ARG A 277 -11.99 -18.28 -6.76
N VAL A 278 -12.69 -19.08 -5.96
CA VAL A 278 -13.18 -20.41 -6.34
C VAL A 278 -14.64 -20.63 -5.91
N ASP A 279 -15.41 -19.54 -5.75
CA ASP A 279 -16.86 -19.61 -5.59
C ASP A 279 -17.57 -19.97 -6.92
N ASP A 280 -18.89 -20.14 -6.88
CA ASP A 280 -19.70 -20.56 -8.03
C ASP A 280 -19.60 -19.63 -9.25
N PHE A 281 -19.20 -18.37 -9.07
CA PHE A 281 -19.00 -17.43 -10.17
C PHE A 281 -17.69 -17.72 -10.92
N TYR A 282 -16.61 -18.05 -10.21
CA TYR A 282 -15.28 -18.25 -10.78
C TYR A 282 -15.08 -19.67 -11.31
N LYS A 283 -15.26 -19.83 -12.63
CA LYS A 283 -15.09 -21.13 -13.30
C LYS A 283 -13.64 -21.59 -13.45
N ARG A 284 -12.67 -20.66 -13.35
CA ARG A 284 -11.23 -20.93 -13.47
C ARG A 284 -10.47 -20.07 -12.46
N PRO A 285 -9.67 -20.66 -11.55
CA PRO A 285 -8.80 -19.89 -10.68
C PRO A 285 -7.72 -19.18 -11.49
N ALA A 286 -7.35 -17.96 -11.10
CA ALA A 286 -6.34 -17.18 -11.83
C ALA A 286 -4.93 -17.77 -11.68
N GLY A 287 -4.62 -18.35 -10.52
CA GLY A 287 -3.31 -18.91 -10.23
C GLY A 287 -2.20 -17.87 -10.16
N HIS A 288 -2.55 -16.58 -10.05
CA HIS A 288 -1.63 -15.45 -10.02
C HIS A 288 -2.30 -14.19 -9.48
N ILE A 289 -1.56 -13.38 -8.73
CA ILE A 289 -1.93 -12.02 -8.35
C ILE A 289 -0.72 -11.08 -8.43
N ASP A 290 -0.93 -9.91 -9.04
CA ASP A 290 0.08 -8.85 -9.09
C ASP A 290 0.21 -8.18 -7.71
N LEU A 291 1.44 -7.79 -7.32
CA LEU A 291 1.72 -7.11 -6.04
C LEU A 291 0.76 -5.94 -5.79
N CYS A 292 0.56 -5.08 -6.79
CA CYS A 292 -0.24 -3.88 -6.66
C CYS A 292 -1.75 -4.12 -6.76
N ASN A 293 -2.16 -5.36 -7.01
CA ASN A 293 -3.54 -5.79 -6.94
C ASN A 293 -3.91 -6.36 -5.56
N ILE A 294 -3.00 -6.39 -4.58
CA ILE A 294 -3.29 -6.86 -3.22
C ILE A 294 -3.57 -5.65 -2.33
N PRO A 295 -4.77 -5.54 -1.73
CA PRO A 295 -5.08 -4.45 -0.83
C PRO A 295 -4.46 -4.77 0.53
N VAL A 296 -4.08 -3.74 1.29
CA VAL A 296 -3.76 -3.92 2.70
C VAL A 296 -4.94 -3.35 3.50
N PRO A 297 -5.79 -4.21 4.08
CA PRO A 297 -7.01 -3.78 4.75
C PRO A 297 -6.76 -2.79 5.88
N VAL A 298 -7.70 -1.87 6.03
CA VAL A 298 -7.74 -0.85 7.08
C VAL A 298 -9.15 -0.87 7.70
N ARG A 299 -9.23 -0.75 9.03
CA ARG A 299 -10.49 -0.71 9.78
C ARG A 299 -10.49 0.38 10.84
#